data_AF-A0A7S7QQ11-F1
#
_entry.id   AF-A0A7S7QQ11-F1
#
_cell.length_a   1.000
_cell.length_b   1.000
_cell.length_c   1.000
_cell.angle_alpha   90.00
_cell.angle_beta   90.00
_cell.angle_gamma   90.00
#
_symmetry.space_group_name_H-M   'P 1'
#
loop_
_entity.id
_entity.type
_entity.pdbx_description
1 polymer ?
#
loop_
_entity_poly.entity_id
_entity_poly.type
_entity_poly.pdbx_seq_one_letter_code
_entity_poly.pdbx_strand_id
1 'polypeptide(L)'
;MRSYPFDALKARGLHALIQIDMFVGNLRLTTYSEDVVVDGETWYAKGGVNITQIAFNSDGTPAAADIRIVPDGVFVHSSWGSRGYLEGLTITVKLFDVGNKAAGGYNMLPGTVIGSCSEDTDGNIIIGTQGRLALLKANLLEVHTITCKAVFGDDRCKIPLDVPQVTRNTHYITKTPLSNWVVTQQVFARVFQAGSFHDLVYECTTEGITHPTTQPTYPTTVGGTVTDGTAVFTARAARLVAATGQALDFYNIQLDADPSPEPTTLGKIIPQSGPLAAIKIPIRAYDSGTMIVTTFEPFAPSSFPPGTSFLVHPGCDKLWTTCSGTYGNGDNFRGVPYAPTSDDTMARA
;
A
#
# COMPACT_ATOMS: atom_id res chain seq x y z
N MET A 1 -15.66 0.95 -32.77
CA MET A 1 -15.81 0.28 -31.47
C MET A 1 -15.33 -1.15 -31.64
N ARG A 2 -14.29 -1.58 -30.91
CA ARG A 2 -13.82 -2.96 -30.98
C ARG A 2 -14.13 -3.63 -29.64
N SER A 3 -15.03 -4.59 -29.66
CA SER A 3 -15.37 -5.40 -28.50
C SER A 3 -14.73 -6.77 -28.59
N TYR A 4 -14.35 -7.30 -27.42
CA TYR A 4 -13.75 -8.60 -27.28
C TYR A 4 -14.55 -9.42 -26.27
N PRO A 5 -15.62 -10.09 -26.71
CA PRO A 5 -16.36 -11.01 -25.85
C PRO A 5 -15.54 -12.27 -25.62
N PHE A 6 -15.15 -12.52 -24.37
CA PHE A 6 -14.22 -13.61 -24.05
C PHE A 6 -14.79 -15.01 -24.29
N ASP A 7 -16.11 -15.19 -24.21
CA ASP A 7 -16.73 -16.47 -24.56
C ASP A 7 -16.53 -16.83 -26.05
N ALA A 8 -16.57 -15.84 -26.94
CA ALA A 8 -16.31 -16.06 -28.37
C ALA A 8 -14.81 -16.24 -28.66
N LEU A 9 -13.93 -15.65 -27.85
CA LEU A 9 -12.48 -15.81 -27.97
C LEU A 9 -12.02 -17.20 -27.51
N LYS A 10 -12.62 -17.72 -26.42
CA LYS A 10 -12.38 -19.10 -25.94
C LYS A 10 -12.64 -20.13 -27.03
N ALA A 11 -13.72 -19.96 -27.80
CA ALA A 11 -14.05 -20.84 -28.94
C ALA A 11 -12.96 -20.87 -30.04
N ARG A 12 -12.05 -19.88 -30.05
CA ARG A 12 -10.92 -19.78 -30.99
C ARG A 12 -9.58 -20.15 -30.37
N GLY A 13 -9.57 -20.72 -29.16
CA GLY A 13 -8.33 -21.07 -28.44
C GLY A 13 -7.61 -19.88 -27.78
N LEU A 14 -8.26 -18.71 -27.72
CA LEU A 14 -7.73 -17.52 -27.08
C LEU A 14 -8.28 -17.39 -25.65
N HIS A 15 -7.40 -17.40 -24.67
CA HIS A 15 -7.75 -17.35 -23.25
C HIS A 15 -7.12 -16.13 -22.56
N ALA A 16 -7.61 -15.79 -21.38
CA ALA A 16 -7.15 -14.64 -20.61
C ALA A 16 -6.15 -15.05 -19.53
N LEU A 17 -5.20 -14.16 -19.27
CA LEU A 17 -4.27 -14.19 -18.15
C LEU A 17 -4.54 -12.96 -17.30
N ILE A 18 -4.76 -13.13 -16.00
CA ILE A 18 -5.13 -12.05 -15.09
C ILE A 18 -4.07 -11.99 -13.99
N GLN A 19 -3.37 -10.87 -13.94
CA GLN A 19 -2.38 -10.58 -12.91
C GLN A 19 -2.91 -9.47 -12.03
N ILE A 20 -3.01 -9.73 -10.72
CA ILE A 20 -3.28 -8.71 -9.71
C ILE A 20 -1.98 -8.51 -8.93
N ASP A 21 -1.49 -7.27 -8.93
CA ASP A 21 -0.30 -6.91 -8.18
C ASP A 21 -0.70 -6.74 -6.72
N MET A 22 -0.34 -7.71 -5.89
CA MET A 22 -0.60 -7.68 -4.46
C MET A 22 0.51 -6.89 -3.75
N PHE A 23 0.27 -6.51 -2.49
CA PHE A 23 1.29 -5.80 -1.72
C PHE A 23 2.59 -6.60 -1.56
N VAL A 24 2.49 -7.94 -1.50
CA VAL A 24 3.63 -8.86 -1.59
C VAL A 24 3.36 -9.85 -2.72
N GLY A 25 4.14 -9.74 -3.80
CA GLY A 25 4.05 -10.64 -4.95
C GLY A 25 2.86 -10.36 -5.88
N ASN A 26 2.60 -11.32 -6.78
CA ASN A 26 1.56 -11.19 -7.80
C ASN A 26 0.62 -12.41 -7.73
N LEU A 27 -0.69 -12.16 -7.75
CA LEU A 27 -1.67 -13.21 -7.98
C LEU A 27 -1.86 -13.38 -9.49
N ARG A 28 -1.65 -14.60 -10.00
CA ARG A 28 -1.71 -14.92 -11.43
C ARG A 28 -2.70 -16.02 -11.71
N LEU A 29 -3.76 -15.69 -12.45
CA LEU A 29 -4.84 -16.60 -12.77
C LEU A 29 -5.03 -16.72 -14.29
N THR A 30 -5.56 -17.84 -14.77
CA THR A 30 -5.93 -18.03 -16.17
C THR A 30 -7.38 -18.49 -16.32
N THR A 31 -8.00 -18.11 -17.44
CA THR A 31 -9.32 -18.64 -17.85
C THR A 31 -9.21 -19.93 -18.66
N TYR A 32 -7.99 -20.44 -18.86
CA TYR A 32 -7.76 -21.78 -19.40
C TYR A 32 -8.01 -22.84 -18.32
N SER A 33 -8.33 -24.06 -18.74
CA SER A 33 -8.71 -25.15 -17.83
C SER A 33 -7.53 -25.79 -17.08
N GLU A 34 -6.30 -25.45 -17.47
CA GLU A 34 -5.07 -26.02 -16.91
C GLU A 34 -4.04 -24.92 -16.65
N ASP A 35 -3.13 -25.18 -15.71
CA ASP A 35 -2.01 -24.28 -15.43
C ASP A 35 -1.12 -24.14 -16.67
N VAL A 36 -0.67 -22.91 -16.95
CA VAL A 36 0.07 -22.61 -18.17
C VAL A 36 1.27 -21.71 -17.88
N VAL A 37 2.37 -21.93 -18.60
CA VAL A 37 3.52 -21.05 -18.58
C VAL A 37 3.50 -20.16 -19.83
N VAL A 38 3.46 -18.85 -19.63
CA VAL A 38 3.49 -17.83 -20.70
C VAL A 38 4.43 -16.72 -20.26
N ASP A 39 5.32 -16.28 -21.15
CA ASP A 39 6.37 -15.27 -20.87
C ASP A 39 7.30 -15.64 -19.71
N GLY A 40 7.55 -16.94 -19.51
CA GLY A 40 8.39 -17.46 -18.40
C GLY A 40 7.71 -17.46 -17.04
N GLU A 41 6.44 -17.05 -16.96
CA GLU A 41 5.67 -16.98 -15.72
C GLU A 41 4.59 -18.07 -15.68
N THR A 42 4.35 -18.63 -14.49
CA THR A 42 3.30 -19.64 -14.29
C THR A 42 1.98 -18.97 -13.93
N TRP A 43 0.91 -19.39 -14.62
CA TRP A 43 -0.45 -18.92 -14.46
C TRP A 43 -1.34 -20.08 -14.03
N TYR A 44 -2.12 -19.87 -12.98
CA TYR A 44 -2.87 -20.93 -12.34
C TYR A 44 -4.34 -20.94 -12.79
N ALA A 45 -4.88 -22.12 -13.14
CA ALA A 45 -6.29 -22.32 -13.48
C ALA A 45 -7.19 -22.50 -12.23
N LYS A 46 -6.70 -22.10 -11.06
CA LYS A 46 -7.35 -22.31 -9.77
C LYS A 46 -8.57 -21.43 -9.60
N GLY A 47 -9.60 -21.99 -8.95
CA GLY A 47 -10.81 -21.24 -8.59
C GLY A 47 -11.53 -20.63 -9.79
N GLY A 48 -11.42 -21.23 -10.98
CA GLY A 48 -12.17 -20.87 -12.19
C GLY A 48 -12.41 -19.38 -12.43
N VAL A 49 -11.61 -18.74 -13.28
CA VAL A 49 -11.80 -17.32 -13.57
C VAL A 49 -12.64 -17.09 -14.82
N ASN A 50 -13.57 -16.14 -14.74
CA ASN A 50 -14.33 -15.65 -15.87
C ASN A 50 -14.15 -14.14 -16.01
N ILE A 51 -14.13 -13.66 -17.25
CA ILE A 51 -14.04 -12.24 -17.57
C ILE A 51 -15.14 -11.92 -18.58
N THR A 52 -15.85 -10.82 -18.36
CA THR A 52 -16.86 -10.32 -19.29
C THR A 52 -16.21 -9.69 -20.52
N GLN A 53 -17.01 -9.12 -21.41
CA GLN A 53 -16.50 -8.43 -22.59
C GLN A 53 -15.66 -7.21 -22.21
N ILE A 54 -14.49 -7.05 -22.82
CA ILE A 54 -13.77 -5.77 -22.83
C ILE A 54 -14.17 -4.99 -24.09
N ALA A 55 -14.65 -3.76 -23.91
CA ALA A 55 -14.98 -2.85 -25.01
C ALA A 55 -13.99 -1.68 -25.10
N PHE A 56 -13.45 -1.45 -26.30
CA PHE A 56 -12.61 -0.28 -26.59
C PHE A 56 -13.37 0.68 -27.50
N ASN A 57 -13.75 1.81 -26.91
CA ASN A 57 -14.53 2.84 -27.56
C ASN A 57 -13.62 4.01 -27.95
N SER A 58 -13.95 4.68 -29.05
CA SER A 58 -13.19 5.83 -29.56
C SER A 58 -13.83 7.16 -29.15
N ASP A 59 -14.56 7.17 -28.04
CA ASP A 59 -15.41 8.28 -27.56
C ASP A 59 -14.96 8.84 -26.20
N GLY A 60 -13.81 8.39 -25.69
CA GLY A 60 -13.32 8.81 -24.39
C GLY A 60 -13.96 8.07 -23.19
N THR A 61 -14.74 7.02 -23.42
CA THR A 61 -15.19 6.11 -22.35
C THR A 61 -14.06 5.12 -21.99
N PRO A 62 -13.72 4.96 -20.70
CA PRO A 62 -12.74 3.97 -20.29
C PRO A 62 -13.23 2.57 -20.65
N ALA A 63 -12.32 1.74 -21.19
CA ALA A 63 -12.58 0.32 -21.31
C ALA A 63 -12.86 -0.26 -19.93
N ALA A 64 -13.83 -1.14 -19.80
CA ALA A 64 -14.15 -1.78 -18.53
C ALA A 64 -14.37 -3.27 -18.76
N ALA A 65 -14.15 -4.05 -17.70
CA ALA A 65 -14.56 -5.45 -17.64
C ALA A 65 -14.77 -5.86 -16.19
N ASP A 66 -15.72 -6.77 -16.03
CA ASP A 66 -15.98 -7.45 -14.77
C ASP A 66 -15.30 -8.81 -14.81
N ILE A 67 -14.58 -9.12 -13.74
CA ILE A 67 -13.86 -10.39 -13.59
C ILE A 67 -14.47 -11.11 -12.40
N ARG A 68 -14.97 -12.33 -12.63
CA ARG A 68 -15.48 -13.23 -11.60
C ARG A 68 -14.41 -14.25 -11.25
N ILE A 69 -14.06 -14.34 -9.98
CA ILE A 69 -13.09 -15.27 -9.43
C ILE A 69 -13.81 -16.15 -8.39
N VAL A 70 -13.74 -17.47 -8.53
CA VAL A 70 -14.24 -18.39 -7.50
C VAL A 70 -13.14 -18.52 -6.43
N PRO A 71 -13.41 -18.20 -5.16
CA PRO A 71 -12.42 -18.40 -4.11
C PRO A 71 -12.15 -19.89 -3.89
N ASP A 72 -10.89 -20.26 -3.70
CA ASP A 72 -10.47 -21.62 -3.37
C ASP A 72 -10.15 -21.80 -1.87
N GLY A 73 -10.20 -20.71 -1.10
CA GLY A 73 -9.90 -20.68 0.34
C GLY A 73 -8.41 -20.79 0.68
N VAL A 74 -7.53 -20.93 -0.31
CA VAL A 74 -6.08 -21.12 -0.13
C VAL A 74 -5.29 -20.01 -0.82
N PHE A 75 -5.45 -19.87 -2.14
CA PHE A 75 -4.79 -18.83 -2.95
C PHE A 75 -5.67 -17.58 -3.08
N VAL A 76 -6.98 -17.77 -3.11
CA VAL A 76 -7.99 -16.71 -3.14
C VAL A 76 -8.96 -16.98 -2.00
N HIS A 77 -8.89 -16.15 -0.96
CA HIS A 77 -9.72 -16.32 0.22
C HIS A 77 -11.14 -15.78 -0.03
N SER A 78 -12.16 -16.48 0.45
CA SER A 78 -13.57 -16.11 0.21
C SER A 78 -13.95 -14.74 0.76
N SER A 79 -13.34 -14.32 1.87
CA SER A 79 -13.63 -13.01 2.48
C SER A 79 -13.08 -11.81 1.70
N TRP A 80 -12.43 -12.01 0.55
CA TRP A 80 -11.88 -10.90 -0.22
C TRP A 80 -12.95 -10.07 -0.92
N GLY A 81 -14.00 -10.71 -1.43
CA GLY A 81 -15.12 -10.03 -2.09
C GLY A 81 -15.95 -9.21 -1.12
N SER A 82 -16.42 -9.82 -0.03
CA SER A 82 -17.27 -9.16 0.97
C SER A 82 -16.59 -8.00 1.71
N ARG A 83 -15.27 -7.91 1.64
CA ARG A 83 -14.48 -6.86 2.33
C ARG A 83 -13.77 -5.90 1.39
N GLY A 84 -13.98 -6.02 0.07
CA GLY A 84 -13.39 -5.12 -0.91
C GLY A 84 -11.86 -5.16 -0.94
N TYR A 85 -11.22 -6.27 -0.55
CA TYR A 85 -9.75 -6.28 -0.34
C TYR A 85 -8.92 -6.03 -1.60
N LEU A 86 -9.49 -6.26 -2.77
CA LEU A 86 -8.82 -6.07 -4.04
C LEU A 86 -9.04 -4.66 -4.61
N GLU A 87 -9.90 -3.84 -3.97
CA GLU A 87 -10.15 -2.46 -4.42
C GLU A 87 -8.89 -1.61 -4.36
N GLY A 88 -8.67 -0.81 -5.40
CA GLY A 88 -7.50 0.05 -5.51
C GLY A 88 -6.20 -0.68 -5.89
N LEU A 89 -6.17 -2.02 -5.93
CA LEU A 89 -5.02 -2.75 -6.42
C LEU A 89 -4.89 -2.63 -7.94
N THR A 90 -3.67 -2.85 -8.43
CA THR A 90 -3.38 -2.83 -9.85
C THR A 90 -3.65 -4.21 -10.46
N ILE A 91 -4.33 -4.23 -11.60
CA ILE A 91 -4.67 -5.43 -12.35
C ILE A 91 -4.23 -5.29 -13.80
N THR A 92 -3.70 -6.37 -14.35
CA THR A 92 -3.34 -6.50 -15.76
C THR A 92 -4.07 -7.69 -16.36
N VAL A 93 -4.77 -7.46 -17.47
CA VAL A 93 -5.42 -8.52 -18.26
C VAL A 93 -4.68 -8.68 -19.57
N LYS A 94 -4.20 -9.91 -19.84
CA LYS A 94 -3.58 -10.30 -21.11
C LYS A 94 -4.41 -11.36 -21.83
N LEU A 95 -4.26 -11.42 -23.13
CA LEU A 95 -4.77 -12.49 -23.99
C LEU A 95 -3.61 -13.36 -24.45
N PHE A 96 -3.78 -14.68 -24.47
CA PHE A 96 -2.79 -15.60 -25.03
C PHE A 96 -3.46 -16.66 -25.89
N ASP A 97 -2.68 -17.25 -26.80
CA ASP A 97 -3.11 -18.33 -27.69
C ASP A 97 -2.64 -19.68 -27.12
N VAL A 98 -3.58 -20.59 -26.87
CA VAL A 98 -3.29 -21.95 -26.40
C VAL A 98 -2.53 -22.76 -27.44
N GLY A 99 -2.80 -22.53 -28.73
CA GLY A 99 -2.13 -23.20 -29.85
C GLY A 99 -0.70 -22.70 -30.09
N ASN A 100 -0.37 -21.49 -29.63
CA ASN A 100 0.96 -20.90 -29.76
C ASN A 100 1.37 -20.11 -28.51
N LYS A 101 1.69 -20.83 -27.45
CA LYS A 101 2.13 -20.25 -26.16
C LYS A 101 3.44 -19.45 -26.27
N ALA A 102 4.25 -19.73 -27.30
CA ALA A 102 5.50 -19.02 -27.56
C ALA A 102 5.30 -17.59 -28.11
N ALA A 103 4.10 -17.27 -28.61
CA ALA A 103 3.75 -15.91 -29.03
C ALA A 103 3.62 -14.93 -27.84
N GLY A 104 3.57 -15.45 -26.61
CA GLY A 104 3.47 -14.65 -25.39
C GLY A 104 2.07 -14.09 -25.13
N GLY A 105 1.97 -13.23 -24.11
CA GLY A 105 0.72 -12.56 -23.75
C GLY A 105 0.57 -11.18 -24.39
N TYR A 106 -0.57 -10.91 -25.03
CA TYR A 106 -0.95 -9.58 -25.51
C TYR A 106 -1.73 -8.80 -24.44
N ASN A 107 -1.22 -7.63 -24.01
CA ASN A 107 -1.86 -6.82 -22.98
C ASN A 107 -3.16 -6.16 -23.50
N MET A 108 -4.29 -6.53 -22.91
CA MET A 108 -5.61 -5.95 -23.18
C MET A 108 -5.89 -4.76 -22.27
N LEU A 109 -5.69 -4.94 -20.96
CA LEU A 109 -5.79 -3.88 -19.94
C LEU A 109 -4.47 -3.83 -19.17
N PRO A 110 -3.55 -2.89 -19.50
CA PRO A 110 -2.25 -2.83 -18.85
C PRO A 110 -2.29 -1.98 -17.57
N GLY A 111 -2.08 -2.60 -16.40
CA GLY A 111 -1.90 -1.88 -15.13
C GLY A 111 -3.03 -0.90 -14.82
N THR A 112 -4.26 -1.40 -14.83
CA THR A 112 -5.48 -0.67 -14.47
C THR A 112 -5.77 -0.78 -12.98
N VAL A 113 -6.57 0.13 -12.44
CA VAL A 113 -6.99 0.05 -11.03
C VAL A 113 -8.31 -0.74 -10.95
N ILE A 114 -8.40 -1.60 -9.94
CA ILE A 114 -9.67 -2.23 -9.55
C ILE A 114 -10.56 -1.16 -8.92
N GLY A 115 -11.67 -0.85 -9.59
CA GLY A 115 -12.61 0.19 -9.16
C GLY A 115 -13.65 -0.28 -8.17
N SER A 116 -13.94 -1.58 -8.14
CA SER A 116 -14.84 -2.20 -7.17
C SER A 116 -14.50 -3.67 -6.96
N CYS A 117 -14.76 -4.17 -5.77
CA CYS A 117 -14.67 -5.58 -5.43
C CYS A 117 -15.86 -5.94 -4.53
N SER A 118 -16.65 -6.91 -4.97
CA SER A 118 -17.83 -7.38 -4.26
C SER A 118 -17.91 -8.91 -4.25
N GLU A 119 -18.85 -9.44 -3.48
CA GLU A 119 -19.17 -10.86 -3.43
C GLU A 119 -20.59 -11.06 -3.97
N ASP A 120 -20.77 -12.03 -4.86
CA ASP A 120 -22.10 -12.44 -5.29
C ASP A 120 -22.76 -13.41 -4.30
N THR A 121 -24.04 -13.69 -4.51
CA THR A 121 -24.82 -14.60 -3.64
C THR A 121 -24.25 -16.02 -3.60
N ASP A 122 -23.47 -16.42 -4.60
CA ASP A 122 -22.82 -17.73 -4.69
C ASP A 122 -21.42 -17.75 -4.04
N GLY A 123 -20.99 -16.64 -3.42
CA GLY A 123 -19.69 -16.49 -2.77
C GLY A 123 -18.52 -16.21 -3.71
N ASN A 124 -18.78 -15.87 -4.98
CA ASN A 124 -17.72 -15.53 -5.93
C ASN A 124 -17.37 -14.05 -5.84
N ILE A 125 -16.10 -13.76 -6.06
CA ILE A 125 -15.56 -12.41 -6.01
C ILE A 125 -15.76 -11.79 -7.39
N ILE A 126 -16.44 -10.64 -7.45
CA ILE A 126 -16.61 -9.85 -8.66
C ILE A 126 -15.75 -8.60 -8.54
N ILE A 127 -14.90 -8.38 -9.54
CA ILE A 127 -13.98 -7.25 -9.61
C ILE A 127 -14.32 -6.41 -10.84
N GLY A 128 -14.66 -5.15 -10.61
CA GLY A 128 -14.87 -4.17 -11.68
C GLY A 128 -13.56 -3.48 -12.03
N THR A 129 -13.09 -3.65 -13.26
CA THR A 129 -11.84 -3.02 -13.74
C THR A 129 -12.13 -1.87 -14.68
N GLN A 130 -11.32 -0.81 -14.59
CA GLN A 130 -11.41 0.34 -15.50
C GLN A 130 -10.06 0.65 -16.15
N GLY A 131 -10.10 0.85 -17.46
CA GLY A 131 -9.00 1.26 -18.30
C GLY A 131 -8.36 2.56 -17.82
N ARG A 132 -7.09 2.79 -18.19
CA ARG A 132 -6.30 3.96 -17.77
C ARG A 132 -6.97 5.31 -18.02
N LEU A 133 -7.87 5.39 -19.01
CA LEU A 133 -8.62 6.61 -19.31
C LEU A 133 -9.54 7.04 -18.15
N ALA A 134 -9.90 6.13 -17.23
CA ALA A 134 -10.62 6.49 -16.01
C ALA A 134 -9.84 7.49 -15.15
N LEU A 135 -8.51 7.44 -15.15
CA LEU A 135 -7.65 8.37 -14.42
C LEU A 135 -7.80 9.81 -14.92
N LEU A 136 -8.12 10.01 -16.21
CA LEU A 136 -8.33 11.34 -16.79
C LEU A 136 -9.68 11.95 -16.42
N LYS A 137 -10.62 11.16 -15.93
CA LYS A 137 -11.92 11.64 -15.44
C LYS A 137 -11.89 12.03 -13.96
N ALA A 138 -10.78 11.78 -13.26
CA ALA A 138 -10.61 12.20 -11.89
C ALA A 138 -10.51 13.74 -11.81
N ASN A 139 -11.14 14.34 -10.81
CA ASN A 139 -10.98 15.75 -10.53
C ASN A 139 -9.55 16.03 -10.05
N LEU A 140 -8.72 16.60 -10.94
CA LEU A 140 -7.34 17.00 -10.65
C LEU A 140 -7.32 18.44 -10.12
N LEU A 141 -7.96 18.68 -8.98
CA LEU A 141 -7.97 19.99 -8.34
C LEU A 141 -7.70 19.86 -6.84
N GLU A 142 -6.92 20.79 -6.32
CA GLU A 142 -6.74 20.95 -4.89
C GLU A 142 -7.54 22.15 -4.40
N VAL A 143 -8.45 21.90 -3.46
CA VAL A 143 -9.13 22.98 -2.73
C VAL A 143 -8.19 23.51 -1.65
N HIS A 144 -8.25 24.81 -1.36
CA HIS A 144 -7.56 25.37 -0.20
C HIS A 144 -8.34 25.01 1.07
N THR A 145 -7.68 24.30 1.98
CA THR A 145 -8.27 23.85 3.25
C THR A 145 -7.36 24.25 4.41
N ILE A 146 -7.95 24.52 5.57
CA ILE A 146 -7.21 24.81 6.81
C ILE A 146 -6.38 23.59 7.23
N THR A 147 -6.89 22.38 6.99
CA THR A 147 -6.23 21.11 7.27
C THR A 147 -5.21 20.72 6.20
N CYS A 148 -4.24 19.88 6.60
CA CYS A 148 -3.23 19.33 5.70
C CYS A 148 -3.87 18.42 4.64
N LYS A 149 -3.42 18.58 3.39
CA LYS A 149 -3.87 17.78 2.24
C LYS A 149 -2.95 16.61 1.89
N ALA A 150 -1.74 16.58 2.43
CA ALA A 150 -0.81 15.49 2.19
C ALA A 150 -1.27 14.22 2.90
N VAL A 151 -1.03 13.06 2.29
CA VAL A 151 -1.14 11.77 2.99
C VAL A 151 0.03 11.65 3.95
N PHE A 152 -0.20 11.09 5.14
CA PHE A 152 0.85 11.02 6.15
C PHE A 152 1.99 10.11 5.67
N GLY A 153 3.20 10.65 5.62
CA GLY A 153 4.39 9.96 5.11
C GLY A 153 4.49 9.86 3.58
N ASP A 154 3.63 10.55 2.81
CA ASP A 154 3.82 10.67 1.37
C ASP A 154 5.00 11.61 1.02
N ASP A 155 5.32 11.71 -0.27
CA ASP A 155 6.43 12.55 -0.77
C ASP A 155 6.22 14.05 -0.48
N ARG A 156 4.97 14.51 -0.30
CA ARG A 156 4.67 15.89 0.04
C ARG A 156 4.83 16.17 1.52
N CYS A 157 4.55 15.18 2.37
CA CYS A 157 4.66 15.19 3.83
C CYS A 157 6.10 14.95 4.29
N LYS A 158 6.85 14.08 3.60
CA LYS A 158 8.26 13.74 3.89
C LYS A 158 8.54 13.13 5.27
N ILE A 159 7.52 12.74 6.03
CA ILE A 159 7.70 11.97 7.27
C ILE A 159 8.17 10.54 6.91
N PRO A 160 9.30 10.06 7.46
CA PRO A 160 9.81 8.72 7.17
C PRO A 160 9.03 7.66 7.96
N LEU A 161 7.89 7.19 7.42
CA LEU A 161 7.14 6.07 8.00
C LEU A 161 7.72 4.73 7.56
N ASP A 162 7.63 4.46 6.27
CA ASP A 162 8.09 3.25 5.61
C ASP A 162 9.29 3.59 4.72
N VAL A 163 10.49 3.34 5.23
CA VAL A 163 11.74 3.67 4.55
C VAL A 163 12.42 2.38 4.10
N PRO A 164 13.01 2.37 2.88
CA PRO A 164 13.58 1.16 2.32
C PRO A 164 14.79 0.68 3.12
N GLN A 165 15.16 -0.60 2.94
CA GLN A 165 16.40 -1.13 3.47
C GLN A 165 17.61 -0.35 2.91
N VAL A 166 18.65 -0.16 3.72
CA VAL A 166 19.90 0.46 3.25
C VAL A 166 20.45 -0.33 2.06
N THR A 167 20.51 0.32 0.89
CA THR A 167 21.05 -0.28 -0.33
C THR A 167 22.57 -0.10 -0.38
N ARG A 168 23.29 -1.09 -0.92
CA ARG A 168 24.75 -1.06 -1.06
C ARG A 168 25.17 -0.24 -2.27
N ASN A 169 26.41 0.28 -2.27
CA ASN A 169 26.95 1.11 -3.35
C ASN A 169 26.01 2.26 -3.76
N THR A 170 25.26 2.80 -2.80
CA THR A 170 24.20 3.77 -3.05
C THR A 170 24.57 5.08 -2.39
N HIS A 171 24.35 6.17 -3.11
CA HIS A 171 24.59 7.51 -2.61
C HIS A 171 23.44 7.96 -1.71
N TYR A 172 23.77 8.32 -0.47
CA TYR A 172 22.86 8.87 0.53
C TYR A 172 23.24 10.32 0.81
N ILE A 173 22.23 11.17 0.98
CA ILE A 173 22.38 12.61 1.19
C ILE A 173 21.88 13.00 2.59
N THR A 174 22.37 14.13 3.10
CA THR A 174 21.85 14.67 4.37
C THR A 174 20.49 15.32 4.21
N LYS A 175 19.69 15.32 5.29
CA LYS A 175 18.44 16.08 5.37
C LYS A 175 18.74 17.57 5.16
N THR A 176 18.55 18.06 3.94
CA THR A 176 18.79 19.48 3.63
C THR A 176 17.54 20.28 3.99
N PRO A 177 17.64 21.35 4.81
CA PRO A 177 16.46 22.14 5.21
C PRO A 177 15.78 22.92 4.08
N LEU A 178 16.34 23.00 2.86
CA LEU A 178 15.89 23.95 1.83
C LEU A 178 15.70 23.36 0.42
N SER A 179 15.78 22.04 0.25
CA SER A 179 15.63 21.40 -1.06
C SER A 179 14.32 20.63 -1.17
N ASN A 180 13.44 21.12 -2.02
CA ASN A 180 12.21 20.48 -2.48
C ASN A 180 12.45 19.16 -3.22
N TRP A 181 13.67 18.90 -3.69
CA TRP A 181 14.07 17.69 -4.43
C TRP A 181 14.58 16.53 -3.57
N VAL A 182 14.64 16.71 -2.23
CA VAL A 182 15.06 15.63 -1.33
C VAL A 182 14.00 14.53 -1.30
N VAL A 183 14.37 13.36 -1.82
CA VAL A 183 13.60 12.12 -1.70
C VAL A 183 13.91 11.49 -0.35
N THR A 184 12.88 11.26 0.48
CA THR A 184 13.04 10.70 1.84
C THR A 184 13.86 9.40 1.84
N GLN A 185 13.76 8.61 0.77
CA GLN A 185 14.47 7.34 0.58
C GLN A 185 15.99 7.46 0.41
N GLN A 186 16.51 8.66 0.08
CA GLN A 186 17.95 8.93 -0.01
C GLN A 186 18.54 9.52 1.28
N VAL A 187 17.69 9.81 2.27
CA VAL A 187 18.09 10.37 3.56
C VAL A 187 17.91 9.34 4.67
N PHE A 188 16.79 8.62 4.64
CA PHE A 188 16.43 7.65 5.66
C PHE A 188 16.40 6.24 5.08
N ALA A 189 16.89 5.29 5.86
CA ALA A 189 16.82 3.89 5.52
C ALA A 189 16.63 3.03 6.76
N ARG A 190 16.17 1.79 6.57
CA ARG A 190 16.06 0.76 7.60
C ARG A 190 17.15 -0.27 7.45
N VAL A 191 17.43 -0.96 8.54
CA VAL A 191 18.32 -2.13 8.53
C VAL A 191 17.55 -3.29 9.11
N PHE A 192 17.32 -4.31 8.28
CA PHE A 192 16.79 -5.59 8.74
C PHE A 192 17.98 -6.45 9.18
N GLN A 193 18.24 -6.51 10.49
CA GLN A 193 19.13 -7.51 11.07
C GLN A 193 18.29 -8.67 11.60
N ALA A 194 18.80 -9.89 11.47
CA ALA A 194 18.09 -11.10 11.88
C ALA A 194 17.72 -11.01 13.37
N GLY A 195 16.41 -11.07 13.67
CA GLY A 195 15.90 -11.18 15.04
C GLY A 195 15.24 -9.92 15.63
N SER A 196 15.24 -8.77 14.96
CA SER A 196 14.42 -7.62 15.40
C SER A 196 14.16 -6.66 14.24
N PHE A 197 12.89 -6.39 13.97
CA PHE A 197 12.51 -5.22 13.20
C PHE A 197 12.77 -4.02 14.11
N HIS A 198 14.00 -3.49 14.07
CA HIS A 198 14.38 -2.42 14.99
C HIS A 198 13.40 -1.24 14.85
N ASP A 199 12.95 -0.72 16.00
CA ASP A 199 12.18 0.53 16.15
C ASP A 199 13.05 1.76 15.81
N LEU A 200 13.96 1.61 14.85
CA LEU A 200 14.94 2.59 14.44
C LEU A 200 14.91 2.77 12.93
N VAL A 201 15.08 4.02 12.53
CA VAL A 201 15.44 4.42 11.17
C VAL A 201 16.79 5.11 11.21
N TYR A 202 17.58 4.93 10.16
CA TYR A 202 18.92 5.48 10.06
C TYR A 202 18.89 6.70 9.16
N GLU A 203 19.12 7.86 9.75
CA GLU A 203 19.26 9.13 9.04
C GLU A 203 20.69 9.31 8.57
N CYS A 204 20.90 9.55 7.29
CA CYS A 204 22.20 9.98 6.77
C CYS A 204 22.50 11.40 7.26
N THR A 205 23.52 11.51 8.12
CA THR A 205 23.99 12.77 8.71
C THR A 205 25.30 13.25 8.10
N THR A 206 25.95 12.42 7.29
CA THR A 206 27.06 12.83 6.41
C THR A 206 26.89 12.15 5.07
N GLU A 207 26.74 12.97 4.04
CA GLU A 207 26.56 12.53 2.65
C GLU A 207 27.71 11.62 2.21
N GLY A 208 27.38 10.57 1.47
CA GLY A 208 28.36 9.60 1.01
C GLY A 208 27.75 8.39 0.34
N ILE A 209 28.59 7.42 0.00
CA ILE A 209 28.21 6.19 -0.67
C ILE A 209 28.40 5.04 0.32
N THR A 210 27.37 4.20 0.47
CA THR A 210 27.45 2.98 1.28
C THR A 210 28.48 2.00 0.72
N HIS A 211 29.12 1.22 1.59
CA HIS A 211 30.12 0.26 1.14
C HIS A 211 29.50 -0.74 0.14
N PRO A 212 30.20 -1.09 -0.95
CA PRO A 212 29.59 -1.80 -2.08
C PRO A 212 29.14 -3.23 -1.77
N THR A 213 29.76 -3.90 -0.79
CA THR A 213 29.52 -5.33 -0.54
C THR A 213 29.44 -5.73 0.94
N THR A 214 29.74 -4.81 1.86
CA THR A 214 29.89 -5.13 3.28
C THR A 214 29.01 -4.18 4.06
N GLN A 215 28.27 -4.71 5.01
CA GLN A 215 27.43 -3.92 5.90
C GLN A 215 28.13 -3.82 7.26
N PRO A 216 28.28 -2.62 7.84
CA PRO A 216 28.76 -2.47 9.21
C PRO A 216 27.68 -2.93 10.21
N THR A 217 28.08 -3.11 11.46
CA THR A 217 27.11 -3.30 12.55
C THR A 217 26.44 -1.96 12.83
N TYR A 218 25.14 -1.88 12.54
CA TYR A 218 24.36 -0.69 12.84
C TYR A 218 24.01 -0.60 14.33
N PRO A 219 23.98 0.62 14.91
CA PRO A 219 23.68 0.83 16.30
C PRO A 219 22.21 0.54 16.62
N THR A 220 21.97 -0.09 17.76
CA THR A 220 20.62 -0.51 18.21
C THR A 220 19.98 0.46 19.19
N THR A 221 20.58 1.63 19.40
CA THR A 221 20.08 2.68 20.30
C THR A 221 19.95 4.01 19.57
N VAL A 222 18.91 4.78 19.91
CA VAL A 222 18.69 6.13 19.35
C VAL A 222 19.90 7.01 19.65
N GLY A 223 20.35 7.75 18.63
CA GLY A 223 21.52 8.64 18.68
C GLY A 223 22.85 7.96 18.40
N GLY A 224 22.90 6.63 18.36
CA GLY A 224 24.10 5.90 17.92
C GLY A 224 24.44 6.21 16.47
N THR A 225 25.73 6.29 16.15
CA THR A 225 26.22 6.60 14.81
C THR A 225 27.05 5.45 14.23
N VAL A 226 27.05 5.31 12.91
CA VAL A 226 27.87 4.34 12.19
C VAL A 226 28.31 4.89 10.84
N THR A 227 29.55 4.60 10.45
CA THR A 227 30.06 4.89 9.11
C THR A 227 29.91 3.64 8.24
N ASP A 228 29.29 3.80 7.08
CA ASP A 228 29.11 2.76 6.08
C ASP A 228 29.64 3.25 4.73
N GLY A 229 30.79 2.73 4.31
CA GLY A 229 31.54 3.29 3.19
C GLY A 229 32.01 4.70 3.54
N THR A 230 31.50 5.71 2.83
CA THR A 230 31.74 7.13 3.15
C THR A 230 30.53 7.83 3.76
N ALA A 231 29.36 7.19 3.81
CA ALA A 231 28.17 7.75 4.43
C ALA A 231 28.19 7.54 5.94
N VAL A 232 27.73 8.54 6.71
CA VAL A 232 27.55 8.40 8.16
C VAL A 232 26.06 8.43 8.48
N PHE A 233 25.60 7.39 9.17
CA PHE A 233 24.23 7.24 9.62
C PHE A 233 24.10 7.45 11.13
N THR A 234 23.03 8.13 11.53
CA THR A 234 22.61 8.27 12.93
C THR A 234 21.27 7.56 13.14
N ALA A 235 21.18 6.70 14.15
CA ALA A 235 19.94 6.03 14.53
C ALA A 235 18.93 7.02 15.12
N ARG A 236 17.71 7.00 14.60
CA ARG A 236 16.54 7.76 15.07
C ARG A 236 15.42 6.79 15.42
N ALA A 237 14.53 7.18 16.33
CA ALA A 237 13.32 6.41 16.59
C ALA A 237 12.49 6.28 15.29
N ALA A 238 12.10 5.06 14.96
CA ALA A 238 11.17 4.80 13.88
C ALA A 238 9.76 5.20 14.29
N ARG A 239 8.96 5.60 13.30
CA ARG A 239 7.51 5.83 13.49
C ARG A 239 6.67 4.63 13.11
N LEU A 240 7.16 3.77 12.21
CA LEU A 240 6.57 2.46 11.98
C LEU A 240 7.32 1.45 12.85
N VAL A 241 6.64 0.96 13.87
CA VAL A 241 7.19 0.19 15.00
C VAL A 241 6.55 -1.20 15.03
N ALA A 242 7.28 -2.17 15.55
CA ALA A 242 6.75 -3.52 15.69
C ALA A 242 5.85 -3.63 16.93
N ALA A 243 4.78 -4.39 16.82
CA ALA A 243 3.89 -4.71 17.93
C ALA A 243 3.44 -6.16 17.84
N THR A 244 3.03 -6.73 18.97
CA THR A 244 2.37 -8.04 19.04
C THR A 244 1.02 -7.90 19.73
N GLY A 245 0.08 -8.77 19.38
CA GLY A 245 -1.26 -8.70 19.94
C GLY A 245 -2.23 -9.73 19.36
N GLN A 246 -3.51 -9.46 19.55
CA GLN A 246 -4.62 -10.34 19.15
C GLN A 246 -5.92 -9.58 18.94
N ALA A 247 -6.81 -10.14 18.14
CA ALA A 247 -8.19 -9.67 18.04
C ALA A 247 -8.97 -9.98 19.34
N LEU A 248 -9.70 -9.00 19.86
CA LEU A 248 -10.71 -9.20 20.91
C LEU A 248 -12.09 -9.47 20.31
N ASP A 249 -12.42 -8.73 19.25
CA ASP A 249 -13.68 -8.84 18.52
C ASP A 249 -13.48 -8.42 17.06
N PHE A 250 -14.55 -8.00 16.38
CA PHE A 250 -14.50 -7.62 14.97
C PHE A 250 -13.82 -6.26 14.72
N TYR A 251 -13.69 -5.40 15.72
CA TYR A 251 -13.16 -4.03 15.57
C TYR A 251 -11.98 -3.74 16.49
N ASN A 252 -11.77 -4.54 17.52
CA ASN A 252 -10.80 -4.27 18.57
C ASN A 252 -9.63 -5.26 18.52
N ILE A 253 -8.42 -4.71 18.47
CA ILE A 253 -7.16 -5.44 18.60
C ILE A 253 -6.52 -5.03 19.92
N GLN A 254 -6.27 -6.01 20.78
CA GLN A 254 -5.47 -5.84 21.98
C GLN A 254 -4.00 -5.96 21.62
N LEU A 255 -3.21 -4.93 21.91
CA LEU A 255 -1.75 -5.00 21.83
C LEU A 255 -1.17 -5.44 23.18
N ASP A 256 -0.03 -6.12 23.12
CA ASP A 256 0.67 -6.62 24.30
C ASP A 256 1.43 -5.49 25.03
N ALA A 257 1.77 -4.42 24.31
CA ALA A 257 2.45 -3.24 24.82
C ALA A 257 2.11 -2.00 23.99
N ASP A 258 2.39 -0.82 24.54
CA ASP A 258 2.22 0.44 23.83
C ASP A 258 3.20 0.51 22.65
N PRO A 259 2.74 0.62 21.39
CA PRO A 259 3.64 0.56 20.26
C PRO A 259 4.48 1.84 20.13
N SER A 260 3.95 3.00 20.52
CA SER A 260 4.58 4.28 20.21
C SER A 260 4.23 5.37 21.22
N PRO A 261 5.17 6.24 21.60
CA PRO A 261 4.88 7.43 22.39
C PRO A 261 4.13 8.52 21.59
N GLU A 262 4.16 8.48 20.25
CA GLU A 262 3.39 9.38 19.39
C GLU A 262 1.93 8.87 19.24
N PRO A 263 0.94 9.76 19.06
CA PRO A 263 -0.48 9.37 19.01
C PRO A 263 -0.81 8.36 17.91
N THR A 264 -1.29 7.18 18.30
CA THR A 264 -1.65 6.07 17.39
C THR A 264 -3.03 6.24 16.73
N THR A 265 -3.91 7.05 17.32
CA THR A 265 -5.24 7.37 16.76
C THR A 265 -5.13 8.00 15.38
N LEU A 266 -5.92 7.54 14.40
CA LEU A 266 -5.83 7.88 12.97
C LEU A 266 -4.56 7.35 12.26
N GLY A 267 -3.83 6.46 12.91
CA GLY A 267 -2.71 5.72 12.33
C GLY A 267 -3.16 4.53 11.50
N LYS A 268 -2.24 3.60 11.24
CA LYS A 268 -2.57 2.30 10.65
C LYS A 268 -1.84 1.18 11.37
N ILE A 269 -2.49 0.03 11.44
CA ILE A 269 -1.94 -1.23 11.92
C ILE A 269 -1.86 -2.20 10.74
N ILE A 270 -0.72 -2.88 10.62
CA ILE A 270 -0.36 -3.70 9.46
C ILE A 270 0.05 -5.09 9.98
N PRO A 271 -0.83 -6.10 9.98
CA PRO A 271 -0.44 -7.47 10.31
C PRO A 271 0.70 -7.96 9.40
N GLN A 272 1.68 -8.65 9.97
CA GLN A 272 2.82 -9.20 9.22
C GLN A 272 2.62 -10.68 8.85
N SER A 273 1.59 -11.31 9.41
CA SER A 273 1.29 -12.74 9.21
C SER A 273 -0.21 -12.98 9.11
N GLY A 274 -0.59 -14.14 8.58
CA GLY A 274 -1.98 -14.57 8.48
C GLY A 274 -2.71 -14.11 7.21
N PRO A 275 -4.03 -14.35 7.12
CA PRO A 275 -4.81 -14.12 5.89
C PRO A 275 -4.89 -12.66 5.45
N LEU A 276 -4.64 -11.73 6.38
CA LEU A 276 -4.68 -10.28 6.14
C LEU A 276 -3.29 -9.66 6.12
N ALA A 277 -2.22 -10.48 6.01
CA ALA A 277 -0.85 -9.99 6.04
C ALA A 277 -0.63 -8.84 5.03
N ALA A 278 0.07 -7.82 5.51
CA ALA A 278 0.42 -6.59 4.82
C ALA A 278 -0.75 -5.64 4.43
N ILE A 279 -1.98 -5.94 4.83
CA ILE A 279 -3.12 -5.02 4.67
C ILE A 279 -3.00 -3.88 5.68
N LYS A 280 -3.17 -2.64 5.24
CA LYS A 280 -3.05 -1.46 6.11
C LYS A 280 -4.42 -1.10 6.69
N ILE A 281 -4.68 -1.51 7.93
CA ILE A 281 -5.96 -1.31 8.59
C ILE A 281 -5.96 0.05 9.29
N PRO A 282 -6.87 0.98 8.96
CA PRO A 282 -6.90 2.30 9.57
C PRO A 282 -7.42 2.24 11.01
N ILE A 283 -6.70 2.93 11.90
CA ILE A 283 -7.01 3.01 13.33
C ILE A 283 -7.98 4.17 13.55
N ARG A 284 -9.15 3.86 14.13
CA ARG A 284 -10.14 4.87 14.53
C ARG A 284 -9.77 5.51 15.87
N ALA A 285 -9.37 4.70 16.82
CA ALA A 285 -9.01 5.15 18.16
C ALA A 285 -7.97 4.20 18.77
N TYR A 286 -7.17 4.73 19.69
CA TYR A 286 -6.25 3.96 20.50
C TYR A 286 -6.32 4.44 21.95
N ASP A 287 -6.46 3.51 22.88
CA ASP A 287 -6.42 3.76 24.32
C ASP A 287 -5.14 3.14 24.89
N SER A 288 -4.19 3.98 25.28
CA SER A 288 -2.91 3.55 25.88
C SER A 288 -3.04 3.04 27.32
N GLY A 289 -4.18 3.23 27.99
CA GLY A 289 -4.44 2.63 29.30
C GLY A 289 -4.83 1.15 29.20
N THR A 290 -5.56 0.79 28.14
CA THR A 290 -6.01 -0.58 27.88
C THR A 290 -5.21 -1.29 26.78
N MET A 291 -4.38 -0.57 26.03
CA MET A 291 -3.67 -1.04 24.83
C MET A 291 -4.61 -1.56 23.72
N ILE A 292 -5.82 -1.00 23.65
CA ILE A 292 -6.83 -1.39 22.66
C ILE A 292 -6.77 -0.43 21.47
N VAL A 293 -6.58 -1.02 20.28
CA VAL A 293 -6.73 -0.37 18.99
C VAL A 293 -8.13 -0.69 18.46
N THR A 294 -8.95 0.34 18.24
CA THR A 294 -10.23 0.21 17.54
C THR A 294 -10.07 0.61 16.09
N THR A 295 -10.48 -0.24 15.15
CA THR A 295 -10.38 -0.02 13.70
C THR A 295 -11.65 0.62 13.13
N PHE A 296 -11.56 1.23 11.94
CA PHE A 296 -12.76 1.69 11.22
C PHE A 296 -13.53 0.53 10.58
N GLU A 297 -12.80 -0.44 10.06
CA GLU A 297 -13.34 -1.57 9.31
C GLU A 297 -13.32 -2.84 10.16
N PRO A 298 -14.34 -3.71 10.04
CA PRO A 298 -14.36 -4.97 10.75
C PRO A 298 -13.40 -5.99 10.14
N PHE A 299 -12.89 -6.91 10.97
CA PHE A 299 -12.13 -8.08 10.59
C PHE A 299 -12.67 -9.32 11.32
N ALA A 300 -12.35 -10.54 10.84
CA ALA A 300 -12.75 -11.74 11.59
C ALA A 300 -11.78 -11.92 12.77
N PRO A 301 -12.24 -12.20 14.00
CA PRO A 301 -11.35 -12.39 15.14
C PRO A 301 -10.29 -13.49 14.90
N SER A 302 -10.66 -14.54 14.15
CA SER A 302 -9.73 -15.61 13.75
C SER A 302 -8.58 -15.14 12.84
N SER A 303 -8.65 -13.94 12.27
CA SER A 303 -7.58 -13.38 11.43
C SER A 303 -6.34 -13.04 12.24
N PHE A 304 -6.51 -12.72 13.53
CA PHE A 304 -5.44 -12.26 14.43
C PHE A 304 -5.43 -13.06 15.74
N PRO A 305 -4.97 -14.32 15.70
CA PRO A 305 -4.79 -15.12 16.91
C PRO A 305 -3.76 -14.50 17.87
N PRO A 306 -3.70 -14.97 19.14
CA PRO A 306 -2.67 -14.58 20.10
C PRO A 306 -1.25 -14.66 19.53
N GLY A 307 -0.45 -13.61 19.76
CA GLY A 307 0.94 -13.52 19.29
C GLY A 307 1.09 -13.10 17.83
N THR A 308 0.03 -12.58 17.20
CA THR A 308 0.12 -12.01 15.85
C THR A 308 1.09 -10.82 15.87
N SER A 309 1.99 -10.78 14.88
CA SER A 309 2.91 -9.66 14.71
C SER A 309 2.30 -8.58 13.81
N PHE A 310 2.48 -7.33 14.21
CA PHE A 310 1.97 -6.15 13.53
C PHE A 310 3.09 -5.11 13.36
N LEU A 311 2.92 -4.24 12.37
CA LEU A 311 3.58 -2.94 12.34
C LEU A 311 2.53 -1.87 12.58
N VAL A 312 2.81 -0.93 13.48
CA VAL A 312 1.92 0.18 13.81
C VAL A 312 2.63 1.48 13.48
N HIS A 313 1.91 2.46 12.93
CA HIS A 313 2.44 3.81 12.81
C HIS A 313 1.46 4.84 13.39
N PRO A 314 1.97 5.99 13.87
CA PRO A 314 1.14 7.02 14.47
C PRO A 314 0.21 7.67 13.44
N GLY A 315 -0.82 8.34 13.92
CA GLY A 315 -1.81 8.98 13.08
C GLY A 315 -1.57 10.45 12.82
N CYS A 316 -2.24 10.97 11.80
CA CYS A 316 -2.17 12.37 11.44
C CYS A 316 -3.59 12.94 11.36
N ASP A 317 -3.94 13.78 12.33
CA ASP A 317 -5.19 14.54 12.42
C ASP A 317 -5.30 15.68 11.39
N LYS A 318 -4.24 15.90 10.60
CA LYS A 318 -4.11 16.96 9.59
C LYS A 318 -4.09 18.38 10.16
N LEU A 319 -3.91 18.56 11.47
CA LEU A 319 -3.85 19.87 12.09
C LEU A 319 -2.44 20.46 12.08
N TRP A 320 -2.36 21.79 11.96
CA TRP A 320 -1.08 22.53 12.00
C TRP A 320 -0.36 22.35 13.33
N THR A 321 -1.08 22.41 14.44
CA THR A 321 -0.55 22.25 15.80
C THR A 321 0.17 20.92 15.96
N THR A 322 -0.44 19.82 15.51
CA THR A 322 0.12 18.47 15.55
C THR A 322 1.29 18.34 14.56
N CYS A 323 1.15 18.87 13.34
CA CYS A 323 2.20 18.79 12.32
C CYS A 323 3.48 19.54 12.73
N SER A 324 3.34 20.78 13.20
CA SER A 324 4.46 21.63 13.59
C SER A 324 4.99 21.29 14.99
N GLY A 325 4.10 21.04 15.96
CA GLY A 325 4.47 20.75 17.34
C GLY A 325 4.95 19.32 17.57
N THR A 326 4.11 18.33 17.26
CA THR A 326 4.43 16.91 17.52
C THR A 326 5.45 16.36 16.53
N TYR A 327 5.25 16.62 15.24
CA TYR A 327 6.09 16.04 14.18
C TYR A 327 7.27 16.93 13.75
N GLY A 328 7.29 18.21 14.13
CA GLY A 328 8.32 19.15 13.68
C GLY A 328 8.37 19.32 12.17
N ASN A 329 7.22 19.18 11.49
CA ASN A 329 7.11 19.07 10.03
C ASN A 329 6.26 20.19 9.41
N GLY A 330 6.26 21.37 10.04
CA GLY A 330 5.51 22.54 9.59
C GLY A 330 5.84 22.98 8.16
N ASP A 331 7.10 22.91 7.75
CA ASP A 331 7.55 23.32 6.41
C ASP A 331 6.93 22.51 5.26
N ASN A 332 6.54 21.27 5.54
CA ASN A 332 5.89 20.38 4.58
C ASN A 332 4.36 20.36 4.71
N PHE A 333 3.78 21.21 5.57
CA PHE A 333 2.34 21.30 5.75
C PHE A 333 1.67 21.78 4.46
N ARG A 334 0.64 21.06 4.00
CA ARG A 334 -0.07 21.34 2.74
C ARG A 334 -1.44 21.98 2.93
N GLY A 335 -1.72 22.52 4.11
CA GLY A 335 -2.92 23.31 4.38
C GLY A 335 -2.61 24.80 4.44
N VAL A 336 -3.66 25.60 4.63
CA VAL A 336 -3.59 27.05 4.83
C VAL A 336 -4.17 27.40 6.21
N PRO A 337 -3.40 27.20 7.29
CA PRO A 337 -3.95 27.18 8.65
C PRO A 337 -4.44 28.56 9.11
N TYR A 338 -3.99 29.63 8.46
CA TYR A 338 -4.35 31.03 8.74
C TYR A 338 -5.22 31.64 7.63
N ALA A 339 -5.83 30.82 6.77
CA ALA A 339 -6.74 31.33 5.76
C ALA A 339 -7.93 32.05 6.43
N PRO A 340 -8.25 33.29 6.03
CA PRO A 340 -9.38 34.01 6.57
C PRO A 340 -10.68 33.29 6.21
N THR A 341 -11.59 33.23 7.17
CA THR A 341 -12.93 32.70 6.99
C THR A 341 -13.88 33.81 6.50
N SER A 342 -15.08 33.44 6.05
CA SER A 342 -16.11 34.42 5.68
C SER A 342 -16.40 35.39 6.84
N ASP A 343 -16.32 34.92 8.08
CA ASP A 343 -16.60 35.73 9.27
C ASP A 343 -15.50 36.80 9.50
N ASP A 344 -14.24 36.49 9.17
CA ASP A 344 -13.13 37.45 9.23
C ASP A 344 -13.31 38.60 8.22
N THR A 345 -14.00 38.34 7.10
CA THR A 345 -14.31 39.36 6.09
C THR A 345 -15.51 40.22 6.47
N MET A 346 -16.49 39.68 7.22
CA MET A 346 -17.66 40.45 7.68
C MET A 346 -17.36 41.34 8.90
N ALA A 347 -16.36 40.97 9.72
CA ALA A 347 -15.96 41.78 10.88
C ALA A 347 -15.16 43.06 10.52
N ARG A 348 -14.82 43.26 9.24
CA ARG A 348 -14.07 44.42 8.73
C ARG A 348 -14.87 45.35 7.81
N ALA A 349 -16.17 45.09 7.62
CA ALA A 349 -17.09 45.93 6.84
C ALA A 349 -17.92 46.84 7.75
#